data_AF-A0A8I6TB85-F1
#
_entry.id   AF-A0A8I6TB85-F1
#
_cell.length_a   1.000
_cell.length_b   1.000
_cell.length_c   1.000
_cell.angle_alpha   90.00
_cell.angle_beta   90.00
_cell.angle_gamma   90.00
#
_symmetry.space_group_name_H-M   'P 1'
#
loop_
_entity.id
_entity.type
_entity.pdbx_description
1 polymer ?
#
loop_
_entity_poly.entity_id
_entity_poly.type
_entity_poly.pdbx_seq_one_letter_code
_entity_poly.pdbx_strand_id
1 'polypeptide(L)'
;MPKKFSTGNTKAIAAKARKAAVREQELDKKKQELEDALWQDDDKNVQRKQQRKEEKERKKQELLDKKASAKALLEKELNEIKPISKQPASKVFRIQIQEELEKRQAASLATQDKGKSRIELPMPLEENLNQLNNDVIDARNITQAIEALSVEKPPQDRHIERRLKAAYAAYEEKMMPIVKQENPSLRFSQLKQLIFSRWQSSPENPLNQLHNG
;
A
#
# COMPACT_ATOMS: atom_id res chain seq x y z
N MET A 1 65.64 -52.15 6.81
CA MET A 1 64.37 -52.91 6.72
C MET A 1 63.22 -51.92 6.51
N PRO A 2 62.50 -51.93 5.37
CA PRO A 2 61.48 -50.94 5.09
C PRO A 2 60.13 -51.32 5.73
N LYS A 3 59.46 -50.36 6.38
CA LYS A 3 58.18 -50.55 7.07
C LYS A 3 57.06 -50.80 6.06
N LYS A 4 56.35 -51.92 6.23
CA LYS A 4 55.17 -52.32 5.46
C LYS A 4 53.96 -51.46 5.86
N PHE A 5 53.71 -50.35 5.17
CA PHE A 5 52.38 -49.69 5.20
C PHE A 5 51.52 -50.31 4.10
N SER A 6 51.00 -51.52 4.36
CA SER A 6 50.28 -52.36 3.39
C SER A 6 48.85 -51.92 3.05
N THR A 7 48.39 -50.79 3.60
CA THR A 7 47.06 -50.25 3.31
C THR A 7 47.16 -48.75 3.59
N GLY A 8 46.94 -47.92 2.57
CA GLY A 8 47.33 -46.50 2.56
C GLY A 8 46.87 -45.66 3.76
N ASN A 9 47.45 -44.46 3.89
CA ASN A 9 47.18 -43.49 4.96
C ASN A 9 45.68 -43.37 5.29
N THR A 10 45.26 -43.81 6.48
CA THR A 10 43.85 -43.93 6.90
C THR A 10 43.09 -42.60 6.81
N LYS A 11 43.76 -41.48 7.08
CA LYS A 11 43.19 -40.13 6.91
C LYS A 11 42.93 -39.80 5.43
N ALA A 12 43.79 -40.24 4.52
CA ALA A 12 43.61 -40.04 3.08
C ALA A 12 42.47 -40.91 2.53
N ILE A 13 42.30 -42.12 3.05
CA ILE A 13 41.16 -42.99 2.72
C ILE A 13 39.85 -42.37 3.22
N ALA A 14 39.80 -41.87 4.46
CA ALA A 14 38.64 -41.17 4.99
C ALA A 14 38.30 -39.88 4.22
N ALA A 15 39.31 -39.10 3.80
CA ALA A 15 39.10 -37.91 2.98
C ALA A 15 38.58 -38.25 1.57
N LYS A 16 39.08 -39.34 0.96
CA LYS A 16 38.56 -39.86 -0.32
C LYS A 16 37.12 -40.37 -0.18
N ALA A 17 36.80 -41.07 0.91
CA ALA A 17 35.44 -41.53 1.20
C ALA A 17 34.45 -40.37 1.38
N ARG A 18 34.84 -39.30 2.09
CA ARG A 18 34.01 -38.08 2.22
C ARG A 18 33.78 -37.40 0.87
N LYS A 19 34.83 -37.28 0.04
CA LYS A 19 34.71 -36.72 -1.32
C LYS A 19 33.84 -37.59 -2.23
N ALA A 20 33.91 -38.92 -2.10
CA ALA A 20 33.05 -39.84 -2.83
C ALA A 20 31.59 -39.71 -2.39
N ALA A 21 31.32 -39.65 -1.08
CA ALA A 21 29.97 -39.47 -0.54
C ALA A 21 29.33 -38.13 -0.96
N VAL A 22 30.09 -37.03 -0.98
CA VAL A 22 29.59 -35.74 -1.47
C VAL A 22 29.26 -35.81 -2.96
N ARG A 23 30.11 -36.45 -3.78
CA ARG A 23 29.84 -36.63 -5.22
C ARG A 23 28.62 -37.52 -5.46
N GLU A 24 28.46 -38.59 -4.69
CA GLU A 24 27.29 -39.46 -4.77
C GLU A 24 26.02 -38.69 -4.39
N GLN A 25 26.05 -37.92 -3.31
CA GLN A 25 24.94 -37.02 -2.94
C GLN A 25 24.63 -35.98 -4.03
N GLU A 26 25.63 -35.39 -4.68
CA GLU A 26 25.42 -34.47 -5.80
C GLU A 26 24.82 -35.16 -7.02
N LEU A 27 25.25 -36.39 -7.32
CA LEU A 27 24.69 -37.18 -8.41
C LEU A 27 23.26 -37.60 -8.11
N ASP A 28 22.96 -37.99 -6.88
CA ASP A 28 21.61 -38.38 -6.47
C ASP A 28 20.68 -37.17 -6.43
N LYS A 29 21.14 -36.01 -5.97
CA LYS A 29 20.39 -34.74 -6.09
C LYS A 29 20.10 -34.41 -7.54
N LYS A 30 21.09 -34.54 -8.44
CA LYS A 30 20.88 -34.30 -9.88
C LYS A 30 19.89 -35.29 -10.49
N LYS A 31 19.93 -36.57 -10.08
CA LYS A 31 18.93 -37.56 -10.52
C LYS A 31 17.54 -37.20 -10.01
N GLN A 32 17.42 -36.82 -8.73
CA GLN A 32 16.16 -36.37 -8.14
C GLN A 32 15.62 -35.14 -8.87
N GLU A 33 16.45 -34.13 -9.13
CA GLU A 33 16.04 -32.93 -9.89
C GLU A 33 15.58 -33.28 -11.31
N LEU A 34 16.23 -34.24 -11.98
CA LEU A 34 15.81 -34.71 -13.30
C LEU A 34 14.51 -35.52 -13.24
N GLU A 35 14.33 -36.36 -12.23
CA GLU A 35 13.10 -37.11 -11.98
C GLU A 35 11.95 -36.15 -11.66
N ASP A 36 12.16 -35.21 -10.75
CA ASP A 36 11.18 -34.17 -10.40
C ASP A 36 10.80 -33.34 -11.63
N ALA A 37 11.78 -32.93 -12.44
CA ALA A 37 11.54 -32.21 -13.69
C ALA A 37 10.75 -33.05 -14.70
N LEU A 38 11.04 -34.35 -14.82
CA LEU A 38 10.30 -35.27 -15.69
C LEU A 38 8.86 -35.45 -15.23
N TRP A 39 8.61 -35.35 -13.92
CA TRP A 39 7.29 -35.50 -13.30
C TRP A 39 6.58 -34.16 -13.02
N GLN A 40 7.07 -33.03 -13.54
CA GLN A 40 6.33 -31.77 -13.44
C GLN A 40 5.07 -31.80 -14.31
N ASP A 41 3.94 -31.45 -13.68
CA ASP A 41 2.65 -31.32 -14.36
C ASP A 41 2.36 -29.84 -14.67
N ASP A 42 2.37 -29.51 -15.95
CA ASP A 42 2.12 -28.17 -16.50
C ASP A 42 0.64 -27.93 -16.89
N ASP A 43 -0.30 -28.79 -16.46
CA ASP A 43 -1.71 -28.54 -16.74
C ASP A 43 -2.17 -27.24 -16.05
N LYS A 44 -2.46 -26.24 -16.89
CA LYS A 44 -2.99 -24.93 -16.52
C LYS A 44 -4.20 -25.01 -15.58
N ASN A 45 -5.07 -26.02 -15.74
CA ASN A 45 -6.25 -26.18 -14.89
C ASN A 45 -5.89 -26.65 -13.48
N VAL A 46 -4.92 -27.56 -13.36
CA VAL A 46 -4.41 -28.06 -12.09
C VAL A 46 -3.66 -26.94 -11.36
N GLN A 47 -2.77 -26.22 -12.05
CA GLN A 47 -2.05 -25.07 -11.49
C GLN A 47 -3.02 -23.98 -11.00
N ARG A 48 -4.05 -23.63 -11.78
CA ARG A 48 -5.07 -22.66 -11.35
C ARG A 48 -5.84 -23.14 -10.12
N LYS A 49 -6.07 -24.44 -9.97
CA LYS A 49 -6.74 -25.02 -8.79
C LYS A 49 -5.84 -24.99 -7.56
N GLN A 50 -4.55 -25.29 -7.73
CA GLN A 50 -3.54 -25.18 -6.67
C GLN A 50 -3.37 -23.74 -6.21
N GLN A 51 -3.21 -22.78 -7.13
CA GLN A 51 -3.13 -21.35 -6.79
C GLN A 51 -4.35 -20.85 -6.01
N ARG A 52 -5.57 -21.26 -6.42
CA ARG A 52 -6.80 -20.93 -5.67
C ARG A 52 -6.84 -21.54 -4.27
N LYS A 53 -6.21 -22.70 -4.07
CA LYS A 53 -6.13 -23.36 -2.76
C LYS A 53 -5.09 -22.66 -1.90
N GLU A 54 -3.90 -22.40 -2.44
CA GLU A 54 -2.81 -21.67 -1.77
C GLU A 54 -3.24 -20.26 -1.38
N GLU A 55 -3.94 -19.52 -2.25
CA GLU A 55 -4.44 -18.19 -1.93
C GLU A 55 -5.46 -18.22 -0.77
N LYS A 56 -6.33 -19.24 -0.73
CA LYS A 56 -7.28 -19.44 0.38
C LYS A 56 -6.57 -19.79 1.68
N GLU A 57 -5.57 -20.67 1.63
CA GLU A 57 -4.77 -21.06 2.79
C GLU A 57 -3.92 -19.90 3.29
N ARG A 58 -3.28 -19.15 2.40
CA ARG A 58 -2.52 -17.94 2.72
C ARG A 58 -3.39 -16.89 3.37
N LYS A 59 -4.57 -16.59 2.78
CA LYS A 59 -5.52 -15.64 3.38
C LYS A 59 -6.02 -16.12 4.76
N LYS A 60 -6.21 -17.42 4.95
CA LYS A 60 -6.59 -17.99 6.25
C LYS A 60 -5.45 -17.83 7.27
N GLN A 61 -4.21 -18.07 6.88
CA GLN A 61 -3.03 -17.88 7.72
C GLN A 61 -2.85 -16.41 8.09
N GLU A 62 -2.89 -15.49 7.12
CA GLU A 62 -2.81 -14.04 7.35
C GLU A 62 -3.90 -13.56 8.35
N LEU A 63 -5.12 -14.10 8.25
CA LEU A 63 -6.19 -13.79 9.21
C LEU A 63 -5.93 -14.36 10.60
N LEU A 64 -5.35 -15.55 10.70
CA LEU A 64 -4.98 -16.15 11.99
C LEU A 64 -3.82 -15.37 12.63
N ASP A 65 -2.82 -14.99 11.84
CA ASP A 65 -1.68 -14.20 12.30
C ASP A 65 -2.12 -12.81 12.75
N LYS A 66 -3.00 -12.14 11.98
CA LYS A 66 -3.58 -10.85 12.37
C LYS A 66 -4.41 -10.95 13.66
N LYS A 67 -5.15 -12.04 13.85
CA LYS A 67 -5.90 -12.27 15.09
C LYS A 67 -4.95 -12.56 16.26
N ALA A 68 -3.90 -13.34 16.04
CA ALA A 68 -2.89 -13.63 17.04
C ALA A 68 -2.13 -12.37 17.47
N SER A 69 -1.75 -11.52 16.51
CA SER A 69 -1.07 -10.24 16.79
C SER A 69 -1.98 -9.27 17.55
N ALA A 70 -3.25 -9.16 17.16
CA ALA A 70 -4.23 -8.34 17.86
C ALA A 70 -4.47 -8.84 19.30
N LYS A 71 -4.58 -10.16 19.48
CA LYS A 71 -4.74 -10.77 20.80
C LYS A 71 -3.51 -10.52 21.68
N ALA A 72 -2.31 -10.67 21.14
CA ALA A 72 -1.07 -10.40 21.86
C ALA A 72 -0.94 -8.92 22.29
N LEU A 73 -1.43 -7.98 21.47
CA LEU A 73 -1.46 -6.56 21.81
C LEU A 73 -2.47 -6.29 22.95
N LEU A 74 -3.68 -6.87 22.88
CA LEU A 74 -4.68 -6.76 23.94
C LEU A 74 -4.16 -7.35 25.27
N GLU A 75 -3.49 -8.49 25.23
CA GLU A 75 -2.89 -9.09 26.43
C GLU A 75 -1.80 -8.17 27.04
N LYS A 76 -1.00 -7.49 26.20
CA LYS A 76 -0.04 -6.48 26.68
C LYS A 76 -0.74 -5.30 27.35
N GLU A 77 -1.80 -4.77 26.72
CA GLU A 77 -2.60 -3.68 27.31
C GLU A 77 -3.22 -4.09 28.65
N LEU A 78 -3.81 -5.28 28.76
CA LEU A 78 -4.38 -5.79 30.01
C LEU A 78 -3.32 -5.98 31.10
N ASN A 79 -2.10 -6.38 30.74
CA ASN A 79 -1.00 -6.52 31.69
C ASN A 79 -0.44 -5.16 32.14
N GLU A 80 -0.44 -4.15 31.25
CA GLU A 80 -0.02 -2.78 31.55
C GLU A 80 -1.05 -2.00 32.36
N ILE A 81 -2.34 -2.36 32.23
CA ILE A 81 -3.39 -1.92 33.14
C ILE A 81 -3.12 -2.56 34.50
N LYS A 82 -2.26 -1.91 35.29
CA LYS A 82 -2.15 -2.15 36.72
C LYS A 82 -3.57 -2.02 37.28
N PRO A 83 -4.16 -3.07 37.88
CA PRO A 83 -5.42 -2.90 38.57
C PRO A 83 -5.16 -1.84 39.63
N ILE A 84 -5.78 -0.67 39.48
CA ILE A 84 -5.87 0.31 40.56
C ILE A 84 -6.40 -0.50 41.73
N SER A 85 -5.53 -0.75 42.71
CA SER A 85 -5.89 -1.42 43.95
C SER A 85 -7.19 -0.77 44.39
N LYS A 86 -8.26 -1.55 44.51
CA LYS A 86 -9.54 -1.07 45.00
C LYS A 86 -9.29 -0.47 46.38
N GLN A 87 -9.02 0.82 46.42
CA GLN A 87 -9.05 1.58 47.66
C GLN A 87 -10.48 1.37 48.17
N PRO A 88 -10.67 0.92 49.41
CA PRO A 88 -12.00 0.66 49.93
C PRO A 88 -12.80 1.94 49.76
N ALA A 89 -13.88 1.87 48.96
CA ALA A 89 -14.74 3.02 48.73
C ALA A 89 -15.22 3.49 50.11
N SER A 90 -14.66 4.61 50.58
CA SER A 90 -15.16 5.28 51.77
C SER A 90 -16.62 5.58 51.51
N LYS A 91 -17.51 5.16 52.42
CA LYS A 91 -18.95 5.34 52.28
C LYS A 91 -19.26 6.84 52.16
N VAL A 92 -19.45 7.31 50.94
CA VAL A 92 -19.90 8.68 50.67
C VAL A 92 -21.36 8.76 51.09
N PHE A 93 -21.70 9.73 51.94
CA PHE A 93 -23.07 9.88 52.42
C PHE A 93 -23.95 10.40 51.29
N ARG A 94 -25.23 9.99 51.24
CA ARG A 94 -26.18 10.39 50.18
C ARG A 94 -26.25 11.91 49.98
N ILE A 95 -26.07 12.66 51.05
CA ILE A 95 -26.07 14.14 51.07
C ILE A 95 -24.90 14.70 50.23
N GLN A 96 -23.69 14.14 50.37
CA GLN A 96 -22.51 14.56 49.59
C GLN A 96 -22.67 14.25 48.10
N ILE A 97 -23.38 13.17 47.76
CA ILE A 97 -23.67 12.81 46.36
C ILE A 97 -24.66 13.81 45.76
N GLN A 98 -25.69 14.23 46.52
CA GLN A 98 -26.65 15.23 46.06
C GLN A 98 -25.98 16.60 45.88
N GLU A 99 -25.13 17.02 46.82
CA GLU A 99 -24.41 18.30 46.75
C GLU A 99 -23.48 18.35 45.53
N GLU A 100 -22.74 17.27 45.25
CA GLU A 100 -21.88 17.17 44.07
C GLU A 100 -22.69 17.21 42.75
N LEU A 101 -23.85 16.56 42.72
CA LEU A 101 -24.77 16.58 41.58
C LEU A 101 -25.35 17.97 41.34
N GLU A 102 -25.82 18.64 42.38
CA GLU A 102 -26.33 20.01 42.30
C GLU A 102 -25.24 20.99 41.86
N LYS A 103 -24.01 20.83 42.35
CA LYS A 103 -22.86 21.64 41.93
C LYS A 103 -22.51 21.43 40.45
N ARG A 104 -22.55 20.19 39.95
CA ARG A 104 -22.39 19.88 38.51
C ARG A 104 -23.53 20.45 37.66
N GLN A 105 -24.77 20.35 38.13
CA GLN A 105 -25.92 20.91 37.44
C GLN A 105 -25.88 22.44 37.39
N ALA A 106 -25.54 23.09 38.51
CA ALA A 106 -25.37 24.54 38.58
C ALA A 106 -24.24 25.04 37.67
N ALA A 107 -23.11 24.31 37.60
CA ALA A 107 -22.04 24.61 36.65
C ALA A 107 -22.52 24.49 35.18
N SER A 108 -23.32 23.47 34.87
CA SER A 108 -23.88 23.28 33.52
C SER A 108 -24.91 24.37 33.15
N LEU A 109 -25.72 24.82 34.11
CA LEU A 109 -26.71 25.89 33.90
C LEU A 109 -26.03 27.26 33.76
N ALA A 110 -24.99 27.52 34.56
CA ALA A 110 -24.18 28.74 34.44
C ALA A 110 -23.43 28.83 33.09
N THR A 111 -23.13 27.70 32.45
CA THR A 111 -22.61 27.68 31.07
C THR A 111 -23.68 27.86 30.00
N GLN A 112 -24.96 27.55 30.27
CA GLN A 112 -26.04 27.74 29.31
C GLN A 112 -26.65 29.15 29.31
N ASP A 113 -26.62 29.87 30.45
CA ASP A 113 -27.26 31.20 30.56
C ASP A 113 -26.44 32.34 29.93
N LYS A 114 -25.19 32.08 29.54
CA LYS A 114 -24.38 33.04 28.75
C LYS A 114 -24.69 33.00 27.24
N GLY A 115 -25.61 32.15 26.78
CA GLY A 115 -25.86 31.91 25.35
C GLY A 115 -27.17 32.46 24.77
N LYS A 116 -27.92 33.33 25.47
CA LYS A 116 -29.30 33.68 25.02
C LYS A 116 -29.65 35.15 24.81
N SER A 117 -28.71 36.10 24.84
CA SER A 117 -29.08 37.51 24.57
C SER A 117 -28.02 38.41 23.94
N ARG A 118 -27.16 37.86 23.06
CA ARG A 118 -26.33 38.70 22.20
C ARG A 118 -26.49 38.24 20.77
N ILE A 119 -26.86 39.17 19.90
CA ILE A 119 -26.68 39.03 18.46
C ILE A 119 -25.18 38.76 18.29
N GLU A 120 -24.84 37.50 18.04
CA GLU A 120 -23.49 37.04 17.78
C GLU A 120 -23.10 37.59 16.42
N LEU A 121 -22.47 38.77 16.41
CA LEU A 121 -21.41 38.99 15.44
C LEU A 121 -20.50 37.76 15.55
N PRO A 122 -20.23 37.03 14.45
CA PRO A 122 -19.33 35.89 14.53
C PRO A 122 -18.00 36.43 15.04
N MET A 123 -17.66 36.09 16.29
CA MET A 123 -16.27 36.20 16.71
C MET A 123 -15.48 35.42 15.66
N PRO A 124 -14.42 36.01 15.07
CA PRO A 124 -13.54 35.24 14.21
C PRO A 124 -13.05 34.07 15.06
N LEU A 125 -13.38 32.85 14.62
CA LEU A 125 -12.90 31.63 15.23
C LEU A 125 -11.37 31.73 15.21
N GLU A 126 -10.73 31.73 16.38
CA GLU A 126 -9.27 31.68 16.44
C GLU A 126 -8.83 30.37 15.78
N GLU A 127 -8.12 30.49 14.66
CA GLU A 127 -7.65 29.33 13.91
C GLU A 127 -6.75 28.49 14.80
N ASN A 128 -6.97 27.18 14.77
CA ASN A 128 -6.14 26.25 15.54
C ASN A 128 -4.73 26.27 14.94
N LEU A 129 -3.79 26.96 15.60
CA LEU A 129 -2.40 27.09 15.15
C LEU A 129 -1.70 25.75 14.93
N ASN A 130 -2.19 24.66 15.54
CA ASN A 130 -1.69 23.31 15.31
C ASN A 130 -2.13 22.71 13.96
N GLN A 131 -3.22 23.21 13.35
CA GLN A 131 -3.64 22.87 11.98
C GLN A 131 -3.04 23.80 10.92
N LEU A 132 -2.53 24.97 11.32
CA LEU A 132 -1.89 25.92 10.40
C LEU A 132 -0.54 25.41 9.85
N ASN A 133 0.06 24.44 10.55
CA ASN A 133 1.20 23.70 10.04
C ASN A 133 0.69 22.76 8.94
N ASN A 134 0.84 23.20 7.68
CA ASN A 134 0.36 22.57 6.44
C ASN A 134 0.86 21.13 6.17
N ASP A 135 1.43 20.44 7.15
CA ASP A 135 1.98 19.09 7.03
C ASP A 135 0.92 17.99 7.31
N VAL A 136 -0.33 18.37 7.59
CA VAL A 136 -1.43 17.41 7.78
C VAL A 136 -2.07 17.09 6.43
N ILE A 137 -1.66 15.97 5.84
CA ILE A 137 -2.25 15.48 4.58
C ILE A 137 -3.51 14.66 4.89
N ASP A 138 -4.70 15.23 4.66
CA ASP A 138 -5.99 14.53 4.82
C ASP A 138 -6.32 13.71 3.56
N ALA A 139 -5.86 12.46 3.52
CA ALA A 139 -6.12 11.52 2.43
C ALA A 139 -7.28 10.57 2.76
N ARG A 140 -8.52 10.99 2.43
CA ARG A 140 -9.74 10.18 2.69
C ARG A 140 -9.94 9.03 1.70
N ASN A 141 -9.27 9.11 0.55
CA ASN A 141 -9.40 8.16 -0.54
C ASN A 141 -8.05 7.46 -0.82
N ILE A 142 -8.10 6.23 -1.35
CA ILE A 142 -6.88 5.45 -1.69
C ILE A 142 -5.99 6.22 -2.66
N THR A 143 -6.58 6.84 -3.69
CA THR A 143 -5.83 7.66 -4.67
C THR A 143 -5.12 8.84 -4.02
N GLN A 144 -5.80 9.52 -3.09
CA GLN A 144 -5.22 10.65 -2.35
C GLN A 144 -4.10 10.20 -1.41
N ALA A 145 -4.22 9.01 -0.83
CA ALA A 145 -3.18 8.44 0.02
C ALA A 145 -1.93 8.05 -0.78
N ILE A 146 -2.12 7.52 -2.00
CA ILE A 146 -1.03 7.23 -2.92
C ILE A 146 -0.33 8.52 -3.36
N GLU A 147 -1.09 9.56 -3.69
CA GLU A 147 -0.55 10.86 -4.10
C GLU A 147 0.21 11.55 -2.96
N ALA A 148 -0.36 11.56 -1.75
CA ALA A 148 0.25 12.10 -0.53
C ALA A 148 1.58 11.42 -0.18
N LEU A 149 1.70 10.12 -0.44
CA LEU A 149 2.89 9.32 -0.13
C LEU A 149 3.88 9.24 -1.30
N SER A 150 3.49 9.71 -2.49
CA SER A 150 4.33 9.70 -3.69
C SER A 150 5.31 10.86 -3.67
N VAL A 151 6.51 10.63 -3.12
CA VAL A 151 7.63 11.59 -3.07
C VAL A 151 8.23 11.86 -4.47
N GLU A 152 7.91 11.03 -5.46
CA GLU A 152 8.37 11.18 -6.84
C GLU A 152 7.31 11.87 -7.70
N LYS A 153 7.68 12.99 -8.36
CA LYS A 153 6.93 13.49 -9.53
C LYS A 153 6.78 12.33 -10.51
N PRO A 154 5.58 12.13 -11.11
CA PRO A 154 5.36 11.00 -12.01
C PRO A 154 6.51 10.99 -13.03
N PRO A 155 7.21 9.84 -13.18
CA PRO A 155 8.38 9.79 -14.03
C PRO A 155 7.98 10.25 -15.43
N GLN A 156 8.61 11.33 -15.89
CA GLN A 156 8.43 11.85 -17.25
C GLN A 156 8.66 10.66 -18.19
N ASP A 157 7.58 10.15 -18.78
CA ASP A 157 7.63 8.88 -19.50
C ASP A 157 8.62 9.00 -20.65
N ARG A 158 9.76 8.30 -20.52
CA ARG A 158 10.87 8.34 -21.49
C ARG A 158 10.45 7.77 -22.85
N HIS A 159 9.35 7.04 -22.93
CA HIS A 159 8.87 6.44 -24.16
C HIS A 159 8.22 7.47 -25.08
N ILE A 160 8.83 7.69 -26.25
CA ILE A 160 8.32 8.61 -27.29
C ILE A 160 6.92 8.17 -27.74
N GLU A 161 6.65 6.88 -27.86
CA GLU A 161 5.33 6.34 -28.24
C GLU A 161 4.23 6.70 -27.24
N ARG A 162 4.53 6.65 -25.93
CA ARG A 162 3.56 7.01 -24.88
C ARG A 162 3.34 8.51 -24.81
N ARG A 163 4.41 9.31 -24.98
CA ARG A 163 4.31 10.76 -25.11
C ARG A 163 3.49 11.16 -26.33
N LEU A 164 3.63 10.48 -27.47
CA LEU A 164 2.84 10.73 -28.67
C LEU A 164 1.35 10.49 -28.42
N LYS A 165 1.00 9.36 -27.79
CA LYS A 165 -0.40 9.05 -27.47
C LYS A 165 -1.00 10.04 -26.47
N ALA A 166 -0.26 10.40 -25.43
CA ALA A 166 -0.70 11.36 -24.43
C ALA A 166 -0.85 12.78 -25.02
N ALA A 167 0.12 13.24 -25.81
CA ALA A 167 0.08 14.53 -26.49
C ALA A 167 -1.07 14.60 -27.50
N TYR A 168 -1.29 13.53 -28.28
CA TYR A 168 -2.42 13.45 -29.20
C TYR A 168 -3.77 13.49 -28.47
N ALA A 169 -3.92 12.75 -27.36
CA ALA A 169 -5.16 12.76 -26.58
C ALA A 169 -5.44 14.15 -25.98
N ALA A 170 -4.43 14.83 -25.43
CA ALA A 170 -4.56 16.18 -24.91
C ALA A 170 -4.90 17.20 -26.02
N TYR A 171 -4.38 17.01 -27.22
CA TYR A 171 -4.70 17.84 -28.38
C TYR A 171 -6.11 17.57 -28.93
N GLU A 172 -6.52 16.30 -28.99
CA GLU A 172 -7.87 15.89 -29.38
C GLU A 172 -8.90 16.54 -28.46
N GLU A 173 -8.75 16.44 -27.15
CA GLU A 173 -9.70 17.03 -26.19
C GLU A 173 -9.85 18.55 -26.36
N LYS A 174 -8.75 19.27 -26.58
CA LYS A 174 -8.75 20.72 -26.80
C LYS A 174 -9.37 21.13 -28.15
N MET A 175 -9.08 20.39 -29.22
CA MET A 175 -9.48 20.76 -30.59
C MET A 175 -10.85 20.22 -31.00
N MET A 176 -11.33 19.14 -30.38
CA MET A 176 -12.64 18.54 -30.63
C MET A 176 -13.81 19.54 -30.59
N PRO A 177 -13.97 20.40 -29.57
CA PRO A 177 -15.07 21.37 -29.54
C PRO A 177 -14.97 22.43 -30.65
N ILE A 178 -13.75 22.90 -30.95
CA ILE A 178 -13.51 23.92 -31.98
C ILE A 178 -13.83 23.37 -33.37
N VAL A 179 -13.30 22.18 -33.69
CA VAL A 179 -13.50 21.54 -34.99
C VAL A 179 -14.97 21.15 -35.21
N LYS A 180 -15.69 20.81 -34.14
CA LYS A 180 -17.14 20.55 -34.19
C LYS A 180 -17.96 21.83 -34.43
N GLN A 181 -17.52 22.97 -33.91
CA GLN A 181 -18.15 24.27 -34.17
C GLN A 181 -17.87 24.76 -35.60
N GLU A 182 -16.64 24.58 -36.09
CA GLU A 182 -16.27 24.94 -37.46
C GLU A 182 -16.96 24.07 -38.51
N ASN A 183 -17.13 22.76 -38.22
CA ASN A 183 -17.66 21.79 -39.18
C ASN A 183 -18.77 20.92 -38.57
N PRO A 184 -19.95 21.48 -38.29
CA PRO A 184 -21.04 20.75 -37.66
C PRO A 184 -21.68 19.65 -38.54
N SER A 185 -21.43 19.68 -39.86
CA SER A 185 -21.97 18.71 -40.82
C SER A 185 -21.14 17.42 -40.94
N LEU A 186 -19.89 17.42 -40.46
CA LEU A 186 -18.98 16.29 -40.60
C LEU A 186 -19.27 15.21 -39.54
N ARG A 187 -19.09 13.94 -39.94
CA ARG A 187 -19.18 12.81 -39.00
C ARG A 187 -17.99 12.81 -38.05
N PHE A 188 -18.18 12.23 -36.87
CA PHE A 188 -17.14 12.11 -35.85
C PHE A 188 -15.82 11.51 -36.35
N SER A 189 -15.86 10.53 -37.26
CA SER A 189 -14.65 9.95 -37.88
C SER A 189 -13.89 10.96 -38.75
N GLN A 190 -14.60 11.80 -39.49
CA GLN A 190 -14.02 12.84 -40.34
C GLN A 190 -13.43 13.98 -39.48
N LEU A 191 -14.12 14.37 -38.40
CA LEU A 191 -13.60 15.34 -37.43
C LEU A 191 -12.28 14.85 -36.81
N LYS A 192 -12.19 13.56 -36.44
CA LYS A 192 -10.94 12.96 -35.95
C LYS A 192 -9.83 12.95 -36.98
N GLN A 193 -10.12 12.62 -38.24
CA GLN A 193 -9.12 12.67 -39.32
C GLN A 193 -8.59 14.09 -39.51
N LEU A 194 -9.46 15.10 -39.44
CA LEU A 194 -9.09 16.50 -39.56
C LEU A 194 -8.24 16.98 -38.37
N ILE A 195 -8.60 16.57 -37.15
CA ILE A 195 -7.81 16.83 -35.93
C ILE A 195 -6.44 16.15 -36.01
N PHE A 196 -6.37 14.90 -36.48
CA PHE A 196 -5.12 14.19 -36.66
C PHE A 196 -4.22 14.87 -37.70
N SER A 197 -4.77 15.33 -38.82
CA SER A 197 -4.01 16.09 -39.82
C SER A 197 -3.48 17.42 -39.26
N ARG A 198 -4.30 18.17 -38.52
CA ARG A 198 -3.86 19.39 -37.82
C ARG A 198 -2.77 19.08 -36.77
N TRP A 199 -2.89 17.96 -36.07
CA TRP A 199 -1.91 17.52 -35.07
C TRP A 199 -0.56 17.15 -35.68
N GLN A 200 -0.55 16.46 -36.83
CA GLN A 200 0.69 16.11 -37.53
C GLN A 200 1.53 17.36 -37.90
N SER A 201 0.86 18.49 -38.16
CA SER A 201 1.52 19.78 -38.46
C SER A 201 1.73 20.67 -37.24
N SER A 202 1.21 20.28 -36.07
CA SER A 202 1.23 21.11 -34.86
C SER A 202 2.61 21.05 -34.15
N PRO A 203 3.07 22.15 -33.52
CA PRO A 203 4.27 22.13 -32.68
C PRO A 203 4.11 21.28 -31.42
N GLU A 204 2.87 20.94 -31.02
CA GLU A 204 2.57 20.08 -29.87
C GLU A 204 2.87 18.60 -30.14
N ASN A 205 3.17 18.22 -31.39
CA ASN A 205 3.60 16.87 -31.73
C ASN A 205 5.08 16.68 -31.34
N PRO A 206 5.40 15.77 -30.39
CA PRO A 206 6.78 15.51 -29.99
C PRO A 206 7.72 15.14 -31.15
N LEU A 207 7.20 14.59 -32.26
CA LEU A 207 8.01 14.29 -33.45
C LEU A 207 8.51 15.55 -34.17
N ASN A 208 7.73 16.64 -34.16
CA ASN A 208 8.09 17.90 -34.82
C ASN A 208 9.06 18.73 -33.96
N GLN A 209 9.03 18.55 -32.64
CA GLN A 209 9.94 19.22 -31.70
C GLN A 209 11.38 18.70 -31.80
N LEU A 210 11.57 17.43 -32.21
CA LEU A 210 12.89 16.82 -32.37
C LEU A 210 13.71 17.41 -33.52
N HIS A 211 13.10 18.17 -34.44
CA HIS A 211 13.78 18.75 -35.60
C HIS A 211 14.33 20.18 -35.37
N ASN A 212 14.02 20.80 -34.23
CA ASN A 212 14.43 22.17 -33.89
C ASN A 212 15.47 22.22 -32.74
N GLY A 213 16.21 21.13 -32.52
CA GLY A 213 17.25 21.02 -31.50
C GLY A 213 18.65 20.93 -32.10
#